data_AF-E9PLW4-F1
#
_entry.id   AF-E9PLW4-F1
#
_cell.length_a   1.000
_cell.length_b   1.000
_cell.length_c   1.000
_cell.angle_alpha   90.00
_cell.angle_beta   90.00
_cell.angle_gamma   90.00
#
_symmetry.space_group_name_H-M   'P 1'
#
loop_
_entity.id
_entity.type
_entity.pdbx_description
1 polymer ?
#
loop_
_entity_poly.entity_id
_entity_poly.type
_entity_poly.pdbx_seq_one_letter_code
_entity_poly.pdbx_strand_id
1 'polypeptide(L)'
;MAPKQKKKTSRGKKRLKPVLAGHPEIYPLVLTTKTQEIFNCRIDEDVTDEQPYKLINKEDIFEDLRNRAAVSDFHPVKKIVQEYPGNELLLVYDKDFKYGLNFYLIATEEGKENYLNPPEVPEE
;
A
#
# COMPACT_ATOMS: atom_id res chain seq x y z
N MET A 1 -33.35 -24.23 -36.29
CA MET A 1 -32.54 -24.89 -35.24
C MET A 1 -31.40 -23.96 -34.84
N ALA A 2 -31.36 -23.52 -33.58
CA ALA A 2 -30.16 -22.98 -32.92
C ALA A 2 -29.36 -24.19 -32.31
N PRO A 3 -28.11 -24.08 -31.77
CA PRO A 3 -27.44 -22.86 -31.28
C PRO A 3 -25.89 -22.73 -31.46
N LYS A 4 -25.43 -21.48 -31.27
CA LYS A 4 -24.21 -21.00 -30.55
C LYS A 4 -22.83 -21.68 -30.81
N GLN A 5 -21.86 -20.86 -31.20
CA GLN A 5 -20.69 -20.65 -30.31
C GLN A 5 -20.04 -19.26 -30.45
N LYS A 6 -20.10 -18.53 -29.34
CA LYS A 6 -19.43 -17.24 -29.10
C LYS A 6 -17.92 -17.49 -28.97
N LYS A 7 -17.09 -16.94 -29.86
CA LYS A 7 -15.66 -16.78 -29.56
C LYS A 7 -15.50 -15.59 -28.62
N LYS A 8 -15.24 -15.93 -27.36
CA LYS A 8 -14.94 -15.01 -26.27
C LYS A 8 -13.77 -14.13 -26.69
N THR A 9 -14.01 -12.83 -26.80
CA THR A 9 -12.96 -11.82 -26.76
C THR A 9 -12.22 -12.02 -25.44
N SER A 10 -10.99 -12.51 -25.50
CA SER A 10 -10.06 -12.42 -24.38
C SER A 10 -9.85 -10.93 -24.12
N ARG A 11 -10.65 -10.38 -23.19
CA ARG A 11 -10.32 -9.14 -22.50
C ARG A 11 -8.95 -9.41 -21.89
N GLY A 12 -7.90 -9.03 -22.61
CA GLY A 12 -6.61 -8.79 -22.02
C GLY A 12 -6.91 -7.86 -20.87
N LYS A 13 -6.83 -8.38 -19.64
CA LYS A 13 -6.69 -7.55 -18.47
C LYS A 13 -5.42 -6.77 -18.75
N LYS A 14 -5.56 -5.59 -19.37
CA LYS A 14 -4.56 -4.55 -19.28
C LYS A 14 -4.39 -4.41 -17.79
N ARG A 15 -3.32 -5.03 -17.26
CA ARG A 15 -2.82 -4.71 -15.94
C ARG A 15 -2.68 -3.20 -16.02
N LEU A 16 -3.60 -2.49 -15.39
CA LEU A 16 -3.42 -1.07 -15.15
C LEU A 16 -2.09 -1.02 -14.46
N LYS A 17 -1.05 -0.60 -15.20
CA LYS A 17 0.16 -0.13 -14.58
C LYS A 17 -0.35 1.04 -13.75
N PRO A 18 -0.32 1.01 -12.41
CA PRO A 18 -0.60 2.21 -11.68
C PRO A 18 0.37 3.25 -12.25
N VAL A 19 -0.18 4.33 -12.77
CA VAL A 19 0.60 5.49 -13.14
C VAL A 19 1.22 5.94 -11.83
N LEU A 20 2.48 5.54 -11.62
CA LEU A 20 3.34 6.05 -10.57
C LEU A 20 3.76 7.45 -11.03
N ALA A 21 2.80 8.37 -11.07
CA ALA A 21 3.05 9.76 -11.41
C ALA A 21 3.83 10.38 -10.25
N GLY A 22 5.14 10.46 -10.40
CA GLY A 22 6.00 11.42 -9.68
C GLY A 22 6.72 10.92 -8.43
N HIS A 23 6.26 9.86 -7.76
CA HIS A 23 6.84 9.42 -6.48
C HIS A 23 7.28 7.95 -6.51
N PRO A 24 8.54 7.64 -6.87
CA PRO A 24 9.04 6.26 -6.92
C PRO A 24 9.02 5.55 -5.55
N GLU A 25 8.84 6.31 -4.47
CA GLU A 25 8.76 5.83 -3.10
C GLU A 25 7.35 5.38 -2.65
N ILE A 26 6.28 5.74 -3.36
CA ILE A 26 4.89 5.51 -2.91
C ILE A 26 4.29 4.28 -3.58
N TYR A 27 3.88 3.31 -2.78
CA TYR A 27 3.32 2.04 -3.24
C TYR A 27 1.88 1.92 -2.76
N PRO A 28 0.88 2.08 -3.64
CA PRO A 28 -0.52 1.90 -3.27
C PRO A 28 -0.80 0.42 -2.97
N LEU A 29 -1.57 0.13 -1.91
CA LEU A 29 -2.00 -1.21 -1.53
C LEU A 29 -3.46 -1.23 -1.10
N VAL A 30 -4.08 -2.41 -1.23
CA VAL A 30 -5.36 -2.71 -0.59
C VAL A 30 -5.09 -3.53 0.67
N LEU A 31 -5.39 -2.99 1.85
CA LEU A 31 -5.40 -3.80 3.07
C LEU A 31 -6.82 -4.26 3.37
N THR A 32 -7.00 -5.58 3.46
CA THR A 32 -8.24 -6.19 3.94
C THR A 32 -8.42 -5.95 5.43
N THR A 33 -9.66 -6.03 5.93
CA THR A 33 -9.97 -5.88 7.36
C THR A 33 -9.10 -6.78 8.24
N LYS A 34 -8.84 -8.03 7.80
CA LYS A 34 -8.00 -8.97 8.54
C LYS A 34 -6.56 -8.50 8.66
N THR A 35 -5.98 -7.95 7.59
CA THR A 35 -4.64 -7.36 7.66
C THR A 35 -4.62 -6.11 8.52
N GLN A 36 -5.66 -5.27 8.44
CA GLN A 36 -5.79 -4.10 9.32
C GLN A 36 -5.83 -4.49 10.81
N GLU A 37 -6.55 -5.55 11.17
CA GLU A 37 -6.55 -6.09 12.54
C GLU A 37 -5.17 -6.56 12.99
N ILE A 38 -4.44 -7.31 12.13
CA ILE A 38 -3.10 -7.85 12.46
C ILE A 38 -2.10 -6.73 12.74
N PHE A 39 -2.11 -5.69 11.91
CA PHE A 39 -1.17 -4.56 12.03
C PHE A 39 -1.70 -3.43 12.92
N ASN A 40 -2.90 -3.60 13.50
CA ASN A 40 -3.63 -2.59 14.26
C ASN A 40 -3.64 -1.25 13.48
N CYS A 41 -4.09 -1.28 12.24
CA CYS A 41 -4.26 -0.10 11.37
C CYS A 41 -5.69 0.00 10.84
N ARG A 42 -6.68 -0.35 11.68
CA ARG A 42 -8.09 -0.25 11.32
C ARG A 42 -8.48 1.20 11.11
N ILE A 43 -9.10 1.46 9.96
CA ILE A 43 -9.64 2.78 9.61
C ILE A 43 -10.68 3.18 10.66
N ASP A 44 -10.62 4.43 11.11
CA ASP A 44 -11.52 5.03 12.11
C ASP A 44 -11.27 4.54 13.57
N GLU A 45 -10.38 3.56 13.78
CA GLU A 45 -9.98 3.10 15.13
C GLU A 45 -8.50 3.35 15.43
N ASP A 46 -7.61 2.75 14.64
CA ASP A 46 -6.16 2.85 14.86
C ASP A 46 -5.51 3.93 13.97
N VAL A 47 -6.12 4.24 12.82
CA VAL A 47 -5.74 5.33 11.92
C VAL A 47 -6.96 6.21 11.66
N THR A 48 -6.82 7.52 11.85
CA THR A 48 -7.90 8.52 11.77
C THR A 48 -7.51 9.67 10.84
N ASP A 49 -8.40 10.63 10.62
CA ASP A 49 -8.06 11.86 9.89
C ASP A 49 -6.90 12.63 10.52
N GLU A 50 -6.86 12.68 11.84
CA GLU A 50 -5.83 13.40 12.60
C GLU A 50 -4.50 12.65 12.59
N GLN A 51 -4.58 11.31 12.62
CA GLN A 51 -3.43 10.41 12.63
C GLN A 51 -3.58 9.36 11.52
N PRO A 52 -3.37 9.73 10.24
CA PRO A 52 -3.68 8.87 9.10
C PRO A 52 -2.57 7.87 8.77
N TYR A 53 -1.58 7.69 9.64
CA TYR A 53 -0.44 6.83 9.36
C TYR A 53 -0.04 5.97 10.54
N LYS A 54 0.67 4.88 10.23
CA LYS A 54 1.27 3.96 11.19
C LYS A 54 2.66 3.53 10.74
N LEU A 55 3.57 3.41 11.70
CA LEU A 55 4.86 2.76 11.51
C LEU A 55 4.69 1.25 11.71
N ILE A 56 5.14 0.46 10.74
CA ILE A 56 5.07 -1.00 10.76
C ILE A 56 6.47 -1.56 10.62
N ASN A 57 6.83 -2.51 11.49
CA ASN A 57 8.11 -3.20 11.35
C ASN A 57 8.09 -4.08 10.11
N LYS A 58 9.20 -4.01 9.38
CA LYS A 58 9.53 -4.87 8.25
C LYS A 58 9.47 -6.34 8.64
N GLU A 59 9.89 -6.69 9.86
CA GLU A 59 9.82 -8.05 10.39
C GLU A 59 8.38 -8.55 10.52
N ASP A 60 7.46 -7.73 11.06
CA ASP A 60 6.04 -8.08 11.17
C ASP A 60 5.43 -8.36 9.78
N ILE A 61 5.81 -7.58 8.76
CA ILE A 61 5.37 -7.81 7.37
C ILE A 61 5.92 -9.13 6.83
N PHE A 62 7.15 -9.50 7.17
CA PHE A 62 7.71 -10.79 6.75
C PHE A 62 7.09 -11.98 7.48
N GLU A 63 6.81 -11.85 8.77
CA GLU A 63 6.08 -12.87 9.52
C GLU A 63 4.69 -13.08 8.91
N ASP A 64 4.02 -12.00 8.56
CA ASP A 64 2.74 -12.03 7.89
C ASP A 64 2.80 -12.73 6.52
N LEU A 65 3.78 -12.38 5.69
CA LEU A 65 4.05 -13.03 4.42
C LEU A 65 4.42 -14.51 4.57
N ARG A 66 5.04 -14.90 5.68
CA ARG A 66 5.39 -16.30 5.98
C ARG A 66 4.16 -17.09 6.40
N ASN A 67 3.33 -16.52 7.28
CA ASN A 67 2.16 -17.18 7.85
C ASN A 67 1.00 -17.26 6.85
N ARG A 68 0.82 -16.23 6.01
CA ARG A 68 -0.32 -16.12 5.08
C ARG A 68 0.07 -16.26 3.60
N ALA A 69 1.35 -16.28 3.27
CA ALA A 69 1.86 -16.47 1.90
C ALA A 69 1.16 -15.55 0.88
N ALA A 70 0.58 -16.13 -0.17
CA ALA A 70 -0.12 -15.38 -1.23
C ALA A 70 -1.44 -14.72 -0.80
N VAL A 71 -1.90 -14.98 0.43
CA VAL A 71 -3.10 -14.37 1.01
C VAL A 71 -2.78 -13.05 1.72
N SER A 72 -1.51 -12.78 2.02
CA SER A 72 -1.08 -11.51 2.61
C SER A 72 -1.26 -10.37 1.59
N ASP A 73 -1.86 -9.28 2.04
CA ASP A 73 -2.03 -8.06 1.25
C ASP A 73 -0.68 -7.38 0.93
N PHE A 74 0.41 -7.76 1.62
CA PHE A 74 1.76 -7.28 1.34
C PHE A 74 2.49 -8.10 0.25
N HIS A 75 1.90 -9.20 -0.23
CA HIS A 75 2.51 -10.02 -1.27
C HIS A 75 2.94 -9.25 -2.55
N PRO A 76 2.15 -8.29 -3.11
CA PRO A 76 2.58 -7.51 -4.28
C PRO A 76 3.78 -6.59 -4.01
N VAL A 77 3.98 -6.16 -2.76
CA VAL A 77 5.04 -5.23 -2.36
C VAL A 77 6.19 -5.91 -1.61
N LYS A 78 6.20 -7.26 -1.52
CA LYS A 78 7.23 -8.03 -0.82
C LYS A 78 8.66 -7.63 -1.19
N LYS A 79 8.96 -7.46 -2.48
CA LYS A 79 10.31 -7.05 -2.94
C LYS A 79 10.67 -5.66 -2.45
N ILE A 80 9.72 -4.73 -2.51
CA ILE A 80 9.87 -3.35 -2.06
C ILE A 80 10.19 -3.32 -0.57
N VAL A 81 9.42 -4.06 0.24
CA VAL A 81 9.67 -4.20 1.68
C VAL A 81 11.04 -4.82 1.93
N GLN A 82 11.46 -5.80 1.12
CA GLN A 82 12.77 -6.44 1.24
C GLN A 82 13.95 -5.50 0.92
N GLU A 83 13.81 -4.66 -0.10
CA GLU A 83 14.83 -3.70 -0.54
C GLU A 83 14.87 -2.43 0.31
N TYR A 84 13.82 -2.15 1.10
CA TYR A 84 13.79 -1.02 2.01
C TYR A 84 14.94 -1.08 3.04
N PRO A 85 15.77 -0.03 3.17
CA PRO A 85 16.97 -0.06 4.00
C PRO A 85 16.68 0.04 5.52
N GLY A 86 15.55 0.63 5.91
CA GLY A 86 15.15 0.78 7.31
C GLY A 86 14.42 -0.44 7.90
N ASN A 87 14.17 -0.39 9.21
CA ASN A 87 13.40 -1.42 9.92
C ASN A 87 11.89 -1.15 9.91
N GLU A 88 11.49 0.13 9.89
CA GLU A 88 10.08 0.53 9.95
C GLU A 88 9.67 1.26 8.68
N LEU A 89 8.60 0.78 8.06
CA LEU A 89 7.96 1.40 6.91
C LEU A 89 6.75 2.22 7.36
N LEU A 90 6.50 3.31 6.65
CA LEU A 90 5.33 4.14 6.88
C LEU A 90 4.16 3.63 6.04
N LEU A 91 3.11 3.17 6.70
CA LEU A 91 1.82 2.86 6.10
C LEU A 91 0.89 4.04 6.33
N VAL A 92 0.30 4.56 5.26
CA VAL A 92 -0.61 5.70 5.33
C VAL A 92 -1.97 5.32 4.77
N TYR A 93 -3.02 5.69 5.51
CA TYR A 93 -4.40 5.60 5.09
C TYR A 93 -4.69 6.66 4.01
N ASP A 94 -5.10 6.20 2.83
CA ASP A 94 -5.39 7.05 1.68
C ASP A 94 -6.87 7.43 1.65
N LYS A 95 -7.28 8.26 2.61
CA LYS A 95 -8.68 8.68 2.75
C LYS A 95 -9.25 9.28 1.45
N ASP A 96 -8.48 10.14 0.80
CA ASP A 96 -8.90 10.86 -0.40
C ASP A 96 -8.66 10.07 -1.69
N PHE A 97 -8.19 8.82 -1.58
CA PHE A 97 -7.78 7.99 -2.72
C PHE A 97 -6.80 8.72 -3.66
N LYS A 98 -5.89 9.52 -3.09
CA LYS A 98 -4.85 10.28 -3.81
C LYS A 98 -4.02 9.37 -4.70
N TYR A 99 -3.76 8.14 -4.24
CA TYR A 99 -3.04 7.11 -4.98
C TYR A 99 -3.93 5.93 -5.41
N GLY A 100 -5.24 6.06 -5.21
CA GLY A 100 -6.27 5.24 -5.83
C GLY A 100 -6.62 3.92 -5.13
N LEU A 101 -6.01 3.63 -3.97
CA LEU A 101 -6.35 2.48 -3.11
C LEU A 101 -6.63 2.97 -1.68
N ASN A 102 -6.89 2.07 -0.72
CA ASN A 102 -7.21 2.49 0.65
C ASN A 102 -5.97 2.78 1.51
N PHE A 103 -4.80 2.25 1.15
CA PHE A 103 -3.54 2.57 1.82
C PHE A 103 -2.42 2.76 0.80
N TYR A 104 -1.33 3.39 1.23
CA TYR A 104 -0.05 3.34 0.54
C TYR A 104 1.11 3.17 1.53
N LEU A 105 2.18 2.52 1.06
CA LEU A 105 3.45 2.46 1.75
C LEU A 105 4.41 3.50 1.20
N ILE A 106 5.15 4.13 2.08
CA ILE A 106 6.36 4.88 1.71
C ILE A 106 7.56 3.96 1.93
N ALA A 107 8.24 3.63 0.84
CA ALA A 107 9.34 2.67 0.81
C ALA A 107 10.71 3.31 0.55
N THR A 108 10.90 4.55 0.98
CA THR A 108 12.21 5.22 1.10
C THR A 108 12.29 5.91 2.46
N GLU A 109 13.48 5.96 3.06
CA GLU A 109 13.64 6.68 4.31
C GLU A 109 13.48 8.19 4.13
N GLU A 110 13.96 8.72 3.00
CA GLU A 110 13.74 10.11 2.61
C GLU A 110 12.25 10.45 2.52
N GLY A 111 11.44 9.60 1.88
CA GLY A 111 10.00 9.81 1.79
C GLY A 111 9.29 9.74 3.13
N LYS A 112 9.71 8.80 3.98
CA LYS A 112 9.21 8.67 5.35
C LYS A 112 9.54 9.91 6.17
N GLU A 113 10.78 10.40 6.10
CA GLU A 113 11.23 11.58 6.83
C GLU A 113 10.52 12.84 6.33
N ASN A 114 10.41 13.05 5.01
CA ASN A 114 9.67 14.16 4.42
C ASN A 114 8.18 14.15 4.79
N TYR A 115 7.57 12.96 4.96
CA TYR A 115 6.18 12.86 5.39
C TYR A 115 6.00 13.20 6.87
N LEU A 116 6.91 12.73 7.73
CA LEU A 116 6.82 12.95 9.18
C LEU A 116 7.29 14.35 9.59
N ASN A 117 8.26 14.91 8.87
CA ASN A 117 8.84 16.23 9.07
C ASN A 117 8.79 16.98 7.74
N PRO A 118 7.61 17.44 7.30
CA PRO A 118 7.52 18.28 6.11
C PRO A 118 8.42 19.49 6.31
N PRO A 119 9.25 19.87 5.32
CA PRO A 119 10.10 21.04 5.46
C PRO A 119 9.22 22.26 5.76
N GLU A 120 9.50 22.98 6.84
CA GLU A 120 8.90 24.28 7.11
C GLU A 120 9.19 25.16 5.89
N VAL A 121 8.18 25.35 5.04
CA VAL A 121 8.23 26.40 4.03
C VAL A 121 8.36 27.70 4.80
N PRO A 122 9.45 28.47 4.64
CA PRO A 122 9.52 29.78 5.26
C PRO A 122 8.35 30.59 4.72
N GLU A 123 7.39 30.91 5.59
CA GLU A 123 6.36 31.92 5.32
C GLU A 123 7.10 33.22 4.98
N GLU A 124 6.96 33.69 3.74
CA GLU A 124 7.43 35.02 3.30
C GLU A 124 6.65 36.16 3.95
#